data_AF-A0A524DJ13-F1
#
_entry.id   AF-A0A524DJ13-F1
#
_cell.length_a   1.000
_cell.length_b   1.000
_cell.length_c   1.000
_cell.angle_alpha   90.00
_cell.angle_beta   90.00
_cell.angle_gamma   90.00
#
_symmetry.space_group_name_H-M   'P 1'
#
loop_
_entity.id
_entity.type
_entity.pdbx_description
1 polymer ?
#
loop_
_entity_poly.entity_id
_entity_poly.type
_entity_poly.pdbx_seq_one_letter_code
_entity_poly.pdbx_strand_id
1 'polypeptide(L)'
;MAEICRLHYPNLKQNLLDNCLKHFYWLRTITKLRKMPSTSELLDWIGVLLKSGISIQELRDNIPFLGVLLKKEKDLEIALGKTKFPT
;
A
#
# COMPACT_ATOMS: atom_id res chain seq x y z
N MET A 1 8.75 10.23 4.04
CA MET A 1 8.33 8.80 4.00
C MET A 1 9.29 7.95 3.18
N ALA A 2 9.61 8.34 1.94
CA ALA A 2 10.53 7.59 1.07
C ALA A 2 11.88 7.25 1.73
N GLU A 3 12.45 8.17 2.51
CA GLU A 3 13.69 7.94 3.27
C GLU A 3 13.57 6.81 4.30
N ILE A 4 12.45 6.76 5.03
CA ILE A 4 12.17 5.69 5.99
C ILE A 4 12.08 4.34 5.27
N CYS A 5 11.35 4.29 4.15
CA CYS A 5 11.26 3.07 3.35
C CYS A 5 12.63 2.62 2.83
N ARG A 6 13.49 3.55 2.39
CA ARG A 6 14.86 3.25 1.94
C ARG A 6 15.78 2.78 3.06
N LEU A 7 15.59 3.25 4.29
CA LEU A 7 16.36 2.77 5.44
C LEU A 7 16.03 1.30 5.75
N HIS A 8 14.77 0.90 5.62
CA HIS A 8 14.34 -0.49 5.81
C HIS A 8 14.61 -1.39 4.60
N TYR A 9 14.53 -0.84 3.39
CA TYR A 9 14.72 -1.57 2.13
C TYR A 9 15.71 -0.82 1.23
N PRO A 10 17.03 -0.90 1.50
CA PRO A 10 18.04 -0.10 0.79
C PRO A 10 18.09 -0.35 -0.72
N ASN A 11 17.76 -1.58 -1.14
CA ASN A 11 17.79 -2.01 -2.54
C ASN A 11 16.41 -1.95 -3.21
N LEU A 12 15.44 -1.25 -2.61
CA LEU A 12 14.10 -1.14 -3.16
C LEU A 12 14.13 -0.34 -4.47
N LYS A 13 13.61 -0.95 -5.54
CA LYS A 13 13.51 -0.27 -6.84
C LYS A 13 12.64 0.98 -6.71
N GLN A 14 13.09 2.09 -7.27
CA GLN A 14 12.41 3.38 -7.15
C GLN A 14 10.97 3.32 -7.69
N ASN A 15 10.75 2.66 -8.83
CA ASN A 15 9.41 2.48 -9.39
C ASN A 15 8.46 1.69 -8.47
N LEU A 16 8.97 0.71 -7.71
CA LEU A 16 8.19 -0.03 -6.72
C LEU A 16 7.81 0.87 -5.55
N LEU A 17 8.79 1.62 -5.02
CA LEU A 17 8.57 2.58 -3.94
C LEU A 17 7.52 3.63 -4.31
N ASP A 18 7.60 4.19 -5.52
CA ASP A 18 6.66 5.22 -5.99
C ASP A 18 5.23 4.68 -6.08
N ASN A 19 5.04 3.47 -6.60
CA ASN A 19 3.72 2.83 -6.65
C ASN A 19 3.18 2.53 -5.24
N CYS A 20 4.03 2.02 -4.33
CA CYS A 20 3.64 1.78 -2.94
C CYS A 20 3.20 3.08 -2.25
N LEU A 21 3.97 4.17 -2.40
CA LEU A 21 3.64 5.46 -1.81
C LEU A 21 2.36 6.05 -2.42
N LYS A 22 2.17 5.93 -3.74
CA LYS A 22 0.95 6.37 -4.42
C LYS A 22 -0.29 5.71 -3.80
N HIS A 23 -0.28 4.39 -3.65
CA HIS A 23 -1.39 3.64 -3.03
C HIS A 23 -1.58 3.98 -1.57
N PHE A 24 -0.48 4.08 -0.82
CA PHE A 24 -0.50 4.45 0.59
C PHE A 24 -1.14 5.83 0.83
N TYR A 25 -0.76 6.82 0.04
CA TYR A 25 -1.34 8.16 0.14
C TYR A 25 -2.78 8.19 -0.33
N TRP A 26 -3.11 7.48 -1.41
CA TRP A 26 -4.50 7.35 -1.88
C TRP A 26 -5.41 6.78 -0.79
N LEU A 27 -5.03 5.68 -0.12
CA LEU A 27 -5.82 5.11 0.98
C LEU A 27 -6.08 6.12 2.08
N ARG A 28 -5.11 6.98 2.40
CA ARG A 28 -5.23 8.01 3.43
C ARG A 28 -6.13 9.17 3.03
N THR A 29 -6.50 9.29 1.75
CA THR A 29 -7.54 10.25 1.30
C THR A 29 -8.96 9.76 1.56
N ILE A 30 -9.14 8.46 1.86
CA ILE A 30 -10.45 7.89 2.14
C ILE A 30 -10.89 8.33 3.55
N THR A 31 -11.72 9.38 3.61
CA THR A 31 -12.17 10.01 4.87
C THR A 31 -13.04 9.12 5.77
N LYS A 32 -13.52 7.99 5.25
CA LYS A 32 -14.36 7.03 6.00
C LYS A 32 -13.57 5.96 6.75
N LEU A 33 -12.25 5.90 6.59
CA LEU A 33 -11.43 4.94 7.34
C LEU A 33 -11.39 5.32 8.81
N ARG A 34 -11.68 4.36 9.70
CA ARG A 34 -11.58 4.54 11.14
C ARG A 34 -10.13 4.62 11.58
N LYS A 35 -9.28 3.79 10.97
CA LYS A 35 -7.82 3.84 11.16
C LYS A 35 -7.12 3.97 9.81
N MET A 36 -6.37 5.04 9.65
CA MET A 36 -5.48 5.21 8.50
C MET A 36 -4.29 4.24 8.59
N PRO A 37 -3.78 3.73 7.46
CA PRO A 37 -2.55 2.96 7.44
C PRO A 37 -1.38 3.83 7.92
N SER A 38 -0.55 3.25 8.78
CA SER A 38 0.64 3.82 9.40
C SER A 38 1.89 3.51 8.59
N THR A 39 3.01 4.18 8.94
CA THR A 39 4.32 3.89 8.35
C THR A 39 4.72 2.43 8.56
N SER A 40 4.45 1.84 9.73
CA SER A 40 4.76 0.43 9.99
C SER A 40 3.97 -0.51 9.07
N GLU A 41 2.68 -0.24 8.86
CA GLU A 41 1.84 -1.02 7.93
C GLU A 41 2.32 -0.89 6.47
N LEU A 42 2.81 0.29 6.06
CA LEU A 42 3.47 0.48 4.76
C LEU A 42 4.75 -0.37 4.63
N LEU A 43 5.60 -0.36 5.66
CA LEU A 43 6.85 -1.11 5.66
C LEU A 43 6.59 -2.62 5.60
N ASP A 44 5.65 -3.12 6.39
CA ASP A 44 5.23 -4.53 6.35
C ASP A 44 4.70 -4.90 4.97
N TRP A 45 3.90 -4.02 4.38
CA TRP A 45 3.33 -4.24 3.05
C TRP A 45 4.41 -4.35 1.97
N ILE A 46 5.37 -3.42 1.94
CA ILE A 46 6.53 -3.50 1.03
C ILE A 46 7.25 -4.84 1.19
N GLY A 47 7.45 -5.32 2.42
CA GLY A 47 8.09 -6.60 2.70
C GLY A 47 7.32 -7.80 2.13
N VAL A 48 5.98 -7.78 2.20
CA VAL A 48 5.13 -8.82 1.60
C VAL A 48 5.17 -8.77 0.08
N LEU A 49 5.14 -7.57 -0.52
CA LEU A 49 5.23 -7.41 -1.99
C LEU A 49 6.54 -7.98 -2.54
N LEU A 50 7.67 -7.70 -1.87
CA LEU A 50 8.97 -8.23 -2.26
C LEU A 50 9.05 -9.76 -2.19
N LYS A 51 8.38 -10.38 -1.21
CA LYS A 51 8.37 -11.84 -1.02
C LYS A 51 7.39 -12.57 -1.93
N SER A 52 6.31 -11.91 -2.33
CA SER A 52 5.23 -12.51 -3.15
C SER A 52 5.54 -12.56 -4.64
N GLY A 53 6.55 -11.82 -5.11
CA GLY A 53 6.98 -11.85 -6.51
C GLY A 53 5.98 -11.23 -7.48
N ILE A 54 5.07 -10.37 -7.01
CA ILE A 54 4.11 -9.69 -7.87
C ILE A 54 4.80 -8.79 -8.90
N SER A 55 4.16 -8.61 -10.05
CA SER A 55 4.63 -7.67 -11.06
C SER A 55 4.33 -6.22 -10.66
N ILE A 56 5.12 -5.29 -11.20
CA ILE A 56 4.85 -3.84 -11.11
C ILE A 56 3.48 -3.49 -11.70
N GLN A 57 3.06 -4.20 -12.75
CA GLN A 57 1.78 -3.96 -13.41
C GLN A 57 0.62 -4.32 -12.48
N GLU A 58 0.67 -5.49 -11.84
CA GLU A 58 -0.33 -5.89 -10.84
C GLU A 58 -0.39 -4.92 -9.67
N LEU A 59 0.77 -4.45 -9.19
CA LEU A 59 0.80 -3.41 -8.17
C LEU A 59 0.22 -2.10 -8.66
N ARG A 60 0.40 -1.70 -9.92
CA ARG A 60 -0.13 -0.43 -10.43
C ARG A 60 -1.66 -0.45 -10.45
N ASP A 61 -2.21 -1.57 -10.88
CA ASP A 61 -3.64 -1.70 -11.18
C ASP A 61 -4.46 -2.10 -9.94
N ASN A 62 -3.81 -2.62 -8.89
CA ASN A 62 -4.46 -3.12 -7.68
C ASN A 62 -3.71 -2.74 -6.40
N ILE A 63 -4.33 -2.98 -5.24
CA ILE A 63 -3.66 -2.92 -3.94
C ILE A 63 -3.60 -4.34 -3.36
N PRO A 64 -2.67 -5.19 -3.83
CA PRO A 64 -2.55 -6.57 -3.36
C PRO A 64 -2.25 -6.61 -1.87
N PHE A 65 -2.73 -7.64 -1.16
CA PHE A 65 -2.51 -7.77 0.29
C PHE A 65 -3.00 -6.56 1.10
N LEU A 66 -4.13 -5.95 0.72
CA LEU A 66 -4.70 -4.76 1.39
C LEU A 66 -4.88 -4.92 2.90
N GLY A 67 -5.11 -6.15 3.41
CA GLY A 67 -5.17 -6.45 4.84
C GLY A 67 -3.85 -6.24 5.61
N VAL A 68 -2.72 -6.05 4.91
CA VAL A 68 -1.47 -5.61 5.53
C VAL A 68 -1.52 -4.12 5.87
N LEU A 69 -2.13 -3.32 4.99
CA LEU A 69 -2.32 -1.87 5.17
C LEU A 69 -3.49 -1.57 6.13
N LEU A 70 -4.59 -2.30 6.01
CA LEU A 70 -5.82 -2.09 6.78
C LEU A 70 -6.12 -3.29 7.66
N LYS A 71 -5.86 -3.16 8.97
CA LYS A 71 -6.07 -4.24 9.95
C LYS A 71 -7.51 -4.39 10.45
N LYS A 72 -8.39 -3.44 10.13
CA LYS A 72 -9.79 -3.47 10.55
C LYS A 72 -10.64 -3.94 9.37
N GLU A 73 -11.40 -5.00 9.59
CA GLU A 73 -12.29 -5.61 8.59
C GLU A 73 -13.26 -4.60 7.97
N LYS A 74 -13.87 -3.73 8.80
CA LYS A 74 -14.75 -2.65 8.30
C LYS A 74 -14.02 -1.63 7.42
N ASP A 75 -12.76 -1.33 7.70
CA ASP A 75 -11.95 -0.41 6.89
C ASP A 75 -11.57 -1.06 5.55
N LEU A 76 -11.35 -2.38 5.57
CA LEU A 76 -11.11 -3.18 4.37
C LEU A 76 -12.33 -3.16 3.43
N GLU A 77 -13.53 -3.39 3.95
CA GLU A 77 -14.78 -3.32 3.17
C GLU A 77 -14.98 -1.94 2.52
N ILE A 78 -14.76 -0.86 3.29
CA ILE A 78 -14.85 0.52 2.80
C ILE A 78 -13.86 0.77 1.66
N ALA A 79 -12.62 0.31 1.81
CA ALA A 79 -11.59 0.47 0.80
C ALA A 79 -11.88 -0.36 -0.45
N LEU A 80 -12.29 -1.62 -0.31
CA LEU A 80 -12.64 -2.50 -1.44
C LEU A 80 -13.74 -1.89 -2.32
N GLY A 81 -14.78 -1.30 -1.71
CA GLY A 81 -15.83 -0.57 -2.44
C GLY A 81 -15.35 0.68 -3.21
N LYS A 82 -14.12 1.15 -2.94
CA LYS A 82 -13.50 2.34 -3.55
C LYS A 82 -12.31 2.01 -4.47
N THR A 83 -11.83 0.76 -4.50
CA THR A 83 -10.63 0.35 -5.26
C THR A 83 -10.78 0.31 -6.79
N LYS A 84 -11.90 0.80 -7.36
CA LYS A 84 -11.95 1.09 -8.79
C LYS A 84 -11.16 2.37 -9.06
N PHE A 85 -9.87 2.22 -9.39
CA PHE A 85 -9.03 3.33 -9.81
C PHE A 85 -9.71 4.09 -10.95
N PRO A 86 -9.89 5.42 -10.87
CA PRO A 86 -10.15 6.20 -12.06
C PRO A 86 -8.92 6.06 -12.96
N THR A 87 -9.11 5.42 -14.11
CA THR A 87 -8.20 5.49 -15.27
C THR A 87 -7.92 6.92 -15.66
#